data_AF-A0A9W6FQN9-F1
#
_entry.id   AF-A0A9W6FQN9-F1
#
_cell.length_a   1.000
_cell.length_b   1.000
_cell.length_c   1.000
_cell.angle_alpha   90.00
_cell.angle_beta   90.00
_cell.angle_gamma   90.00
#
_symmetry.space_group_name_H-M   'P 1'
#
loop_
_entity.id
_entity.type
_entity.pdbx_description
1 polymer ?
#
loop_
_entity_poly.entity_id
_entity_poly.type
_entity_poly.pdbx_seq_one_letter_code
_entity_poly.pdbx_strand_id
1 'polypeptide(L)'
;MTALTLLAVDGSTTAVELADAPGFTPPRQPLRSRVAYAAAHVVPKPYADNTPGQPAEIDWDATLAYRHHVYSWGLGVADAMDTAQRNMGLDPAATRELITRSAAEAASAGGALVVGVNTDHLEAEQVSLDEVIDAYKEQLHHAEDAGAGAVLMASRHLARAAQSADDYRRVYREVLAAAGAPVVLHWLGTAFDPSLEGYFGSTDTNAASDTLVEIIEASADKVSGVKMSLLDADAEIAVRRRLPETARMFTGDDFNYVGLIAGDDEGHSDALLGAFAAIAPHASAAIRALDQGDPAEYRRILQPTEALSRQIFAAPTFYYKTGVAFLSWLNGHQAAFQMVGGLHAARSLPHLSEIVRLANACGAFERPELAAARWHSLLTLNGVFDATDAPAEAASETAEVLA
;
A
#
# COMPACT_ATOMS: atom_id res chain seq x y z
N MET A 1 -6.95 -7.52 32.56
CA MET A 1 -6.22 -7.50 31.28
C MET A 1 -7.25 -7.66 30.19
N THR A 2 -7.27 -6.76 29.21
CA THR A 2 -8.19 -6.83 28.07
C THR A 2 -7.82 -8.04 27.20
N ALA A 3 -8.82 -8.79 26.70
CA ALA A 3 -8.61 -9.93 25.84
C ALA A 3 -9.28 -9.70 24.48
N LEU A 4 -8.63 -10.10 23.40
CA LEU A 4 -9.18 -10.10 22.05
C LEU A 4 -9.89 -11.43 21.79
N THR A 5 -11.12 -11.36 21.28
CA THR A 5 -11.82 -12.55 20.80
C THR A 5 -11.39 -12.84 19.38
N LEU A 6 -10.97 -14.06 19.10
CA LEU A 6 -10.65 -14.51 17.75
C LEU A 6 -11.77 -15.42 17.24
N LEU A 7 -12.14 -15.25 15.97
CA LEU A 7 -13.15 -16.01 15.27
C LEU A 7 -12.49 -16.94 14.25
N ALA A 8 -12.69 -18.26 14.43
CA ALA A 8 -12.23 -19.28 13.51
C ALA A 8 -13.18 -19.46 12.31
N VAL A 9 -12.72 -20.20 11.30
CA VAL A 9 -13.49 -20.48 10.07
C VAL A 9 -14.75 -21.32 10.33
N ASP A 10 -14.74 -22.15 11.36
CA ASP A 10 -15.88 -22.96 11.79
C ASP A 10 -16.88 -22.18 12.68
N GLY A 11 -16.62 -20.89 12.92
CA GLY A 11 -17.43 -20.03 13.77
C GLY A 11 -17.11 -20.13 15.27
N SER A 12 -16.19 -21.00 15.69
CA SER A 12 -15.76 -21.07 17.08
C SER A 12 -14.96 -19.82 17.47
N THR A 13 -15.06 -19.45 18.75
CA THR A 13 -14.35 -18.30 19.31
C THR A 13 -13.30 -18.72 20.33
N THR A 14 -12.18 -18.00 20.35
CA THR A 14 -11.12 -18.14 21.37
C THR A 14 -10.74 -16.75 21.88
N ALA A 15 -10.01 -16.69 23.00
CA ALA A 15 -9.52 -15.43 23.55
C ALA A 15 -7.99 -15.43 23.59
N VAL A 16 -7.38 -14.30 23.25
CA VAL A 16 -5.94 -14.04 23.42
C VAL A 16 -5.74 -12.74 24.20
N GLU A 17 -4.70 -12.68 25.02
CA GLU A 17 -4.38 -11.45 25.74
C GLU A 17 -3.99 -10.33 24.77
N LEU A 18 -4.52 -9.14 25.02
CA LEU A 18 -4.17 -7.94 24.26
C LEU A 18 -2.73 -7.54 24.62
N ALA A 19 -1.88 -7.40 23.61
CA ALA A 19 -0.51 -6.94 23.78
C ALA A 19 -0.47 -5.42 23.96
N ASP A 20 0.55 -4.94 24.69
CA ASP A 20 0.82 -3.51 24.80
C ASP A 20 1.21 -2.90 23.45
N ALA A 21 1.03 -1.59 23.32
CA ALA A 21 1.43 -0.84 22.13
C ALA A 21 2.94 -0.98 21.90
N PRO A 22 3.40 -1.01 20.64
CA PRO A 22 4.83 -1.05 20.36
C PRO A 22 5.48 0.23 20.89
N GLY A 23 6.54 0.10 21.69
CA GLY A 23 7.29 1.24 22.26
C GLY A 23 8.13 2.03 21.25
N PHE A 24 7.78 2.03 19.96
CA PHE A 24 8.48 2.76 18.93
C PHE A 24 8.19 4.27 19.04
N THR A 25 9.19 5.07 18.70
CA THR A 25 9.07 6.53 18.65
C THR A 25 9.38 7.03 17.25
N PRO A 26 8.76 8.12 16.78
CA PRO A 26 9.10 8.74 15.50
C PRO A 26 10.60 9.12 15.37
N PRO A 27 11.20 9.01 14.17
CA PRO A 27 12.60 9.36 13.97
C PRO A 27 12.83 10.87 14.14
N ARG A 28 13.98 11.23 14.73
CA ARG A 28 14.43 12.63 14.85
C ARG A 28 15.29 13.09 13.68
N GLN A 29 15.76 12.16 12.86
CA GLN A 29 16.57 12.39 11.67
C GLN A 29 16.02 11.55 10.53
N PRO A 30 16.18 11.98 9.25
CA PRO A 30 15.77 11.17 8.11
C PRO A 30 16.40 9.77 8.14
N LEU A 31 15.66 8.78 7.65
CA LEU A 31 16.17 7.43 7.43
C LEU A 31 17.24 7.46 6.33
N ARG A 32 18.32 6.69 6.49
CA ARG A 32 19.51 6.80 5.60
C ARG A 32 19.82 5.56 4.79
N SER A 33 19.65 4.38 5.38
CA SER A 33 20.10 3.11 4.78
C SER A 33 19.17 2.65 3.67
N ARG A 34 17.89 3.04 3.70
CA ARG A 34 16.89 2.66 2.70
C ARG A 34 15.99 3.84 2.38
N VAL A 35 15.64 3.97 1.12
CA VAL A 35 14.51 4.79 0.67
C VAL A 35 13.26 3.94 0.80
N ALA A 36 12.28 4.40 1.58
CA ALA A 36 11.08 3.64 1.86
C ALA A 36 9.83 4.48 1.69
N TYR A 37 8.92 4.00 0.84
CA TYR A 37 7.61 4.58 0.60
C TYR A 37 6.51 3.62 1.08
N ALA A 38 5.52 4.16 1.78
CA ALA A 38 4.27 3.46 2.05
C ALA A 38 3.26 3.76 0.94
N ALA A 39 2.74 2.73 0.29
CA ALA A 39 1.64 2.90 -0.67
C ALA A 39 0.34 3.14 0.11
N ALA A 40 -0.15 4.38 0.10
CA ALA A 40 -1.23 4.80 0.99
C ALA A 40 -2.62 4.44 0.44
N HIS A 41 -3.54 4.10 1.34
CA HIS A 41 -4.96 3.89 1.04
C HIS A 41 -5.72 5.22 1.01
N VAL A 42 -6.98 5.22 0.57
CA VAL A 42 -7.89 6.39 0.65
C VAL A 42 -9.01 6.13 1.64
N VAL A 43 -9.53 7.19 2.25
CA VAL A 43 -10.62 7.10 3.23
C VAL A 43 -11.86 7.75 2.61
N PRO A 44 -12.94 7.00 2.33
CA PRO A 44 -14.20 7.60 1.92
C PRO A 44 -14.90 8.27 3.11
N LYS A 45 -15.81 9.20 2.82
CA LYS A 45 -16.73 9.69 3.85
C LYS A 45 -17.57 8.53 4.42
N PRO A 46 -17.86 8.49 5.73
CA PRO A 46 -18.61 7.39 6.33
C PRO A 46 -20.01 7.15 5.75
N TYR A 47 -20.61 8.18 5.16
CA TYR A 47 -21.96 8.18 4.56
C TYR A 47 -21.94 8.28 3.03
N ALA A 48 -20.77 8.17 2.40
CA ALA A 48 -20.62 8.19 0.95
C ALA A 48 -21.46 7.08 0.28
N ASP A 49 -21.97 7.33 -0.93
CA ASP A 49 -22.48 6.26 -1.78
C ASP A 49 -21.32 5.40 -2.31
N ASN A 50 -20.95 4.40 -1.54
CA ASN A 50 -19.90 3.44 -1.89
C ASN A 50 -20.43 2.26 -2.73
N THR A 51 -21.58 2.39 -3.39
CA THR A 51 -22.06 1.35 -4.32
C THR A 51 -21.01 1.11 -5.42
N PRO A 52 -20.70 -0.14 -5.79
CA PRO A 52 -19.71 -0.42 -6.84
C PRO A 52 -20.02 0.34 -8.14
N GLY A 53 -19.02 1.10 -8.62
CA GLY A 53 -19.12 1.91 -9.83
C GLY A 53 -19.62 3.35 -9.63
N GLN A 54 -20.02 3.75 -8.42
CA GLN A 54 -20.31 5.15 -8.12
C GLN A 54 -19.02 5.97 -7.94
N PRO A 55 -19.06 7.29 -8.23
CA PRO A 55 -17.93 8.20 -7.99
C PRO A 55 -17.47 8.17 -6.53
N ALA A 56 -16.16 8.26 -6.30
CA ALA A 56 -15.60 8.19 -4.97
C ALA A 56 -15.78 9.51 -4.20
N GLU A 57 -16.53 9.47 -3.09
CA GLU A 57 -16.59 10.60 -2.15
C GLU A 57 -15.55 10.44 -1.03
N ILE A 58 -14.39 11.06 -1.23
CA ILE A 58 -13.25 10.99 -0.32
C ILE A 58 -13.42 11.94 0.88
N ASP A 59 -13.07 11.45 2.06
CA ASP A 59 -12.75 12.27 3.23
C ASP A 59 -11.30 12.73 3.09
N TRP A 60 -11.12 13.94 2.56
CA TRP A 60 -9.80 14.50 2.27
C TRP A 60 -8.99 14.73 3.53
N ASP A 61 -9.63 15.16 4.62
CA ASP A 61 -8.92 15.47 5.86
C ASP A 61 -8.34 14.18 6.47
N ALA A 62 -9.14 13.11 6.55
CA ALA A 62 -8.65 11.82 7.04
C ALA A 62 -7.60 11.20 6.10
N THR A 63 -7.84 11.28 4.79
CA THR A 63 -6.93 10.76 3.76
C THR A 63 -5.56 11.44 3.86
N LEU A 64 -5.51 12.76 3.94
CA LEU A 64 -4.27 13.54 4.01
C LEU A 64 -3.61 13.47 5.39
N ALA A 65 -4.38 13.45 6.49
CA ALA A 65 -3.85 13.24 7.83
C ALA A 65 -3.07 11.92 7.93
N TYR A 66 -3.50 10.87 7.22
CA TYR A 66 -2.75 9.63 7.15
C TYR A 66 -1.42 9.75 6.38
N ARG A 67 -1.33 10.60 5.35
CA ARG A 67 -0.04 10.89 4.68
C ARG A 67 0.93 11.58 5.65
N HIS A 68 0.44 12.55 6.41
CA HIS A 68 1.22 13.20 7.48
C HIS A 68 1.67 12.22 8.55
N HIS A 69 0.83 11.25 8.91
CA HIS A 69 1.24 10.17 9.80
C HIS A 69 2.43 9.37 9.24
N VAL A 70 2.39 8.97 7.97
CA VAL A 70 3.50 8.28 7.30
C VAL A 70 4.78 9.14 7.29
N TYR A 71 4.66 10.43 6.95
CA TYR A 71 5.79 11.37 6.99
C TYR A 71 6.38 11.54 8.39
N SER A 72 5.54 11.53 9.43
CA SER A 72 6.02 11.61 10.81
C SER A 72 6.92 10.44 11.19
N TRP A 73 6.76 9.28 10.54
CA TRP A 73 7.62 8.11 10.69
C TRP A 73 8.84 8.11 9.75
N GLY A 74 9.06 9.20 9.01
CA GLY A 74 10.22 9.38 8.12
C GLY A 74 10.15 8.56 6.83
N LEU A 75 9.00 7.94 6.53
CA LEU A 75 8.75 7.26 5.26
C LEU A 75 8.19 8.26 4.24
N GLY A 76 8.45 8.00 2.96
CA GLY A 76 7.73 8.65 1.88
C GLY A 76 6.33 8.07 1.69
N VAL A 77 5.50 8.76 0.91
CA VAL A 77 4.19 8.28 0.48
C VAL A 77 4.26 7.97 -1.02
N ALA A 78 3.77 6.79 -1.39
CA ALA A 78 3.41 6.48 -2.76
C ALA A 78 1.88 6.55 -2.89
N ASP A 79 1.39 7.59 -3.56
CA ASP A 79 -0.04 7.89 -3.63
C ASP A 79 -0.64 7.62 -5.02
N ALA A 80 -1.97 7.60 -5.13
CA ALA A 80 -2.67 7.27 -6.38
C ALA A 80 -2.12 5.97 -7.03
N MET A 81 -1.71 5.01 -6.19
CA MET A 81 -1.24 3.68 -6.56
C MET A 81 -2.38 2.66 -6.43
N ASP A 82 -2.08 1.39 -6.68
CA ASP A 82 -3.05 0.29 -6.51
C ASP A 82 -3.67 0.24 -5.09
N THR A 83 -2.90 0.55 -4.04
CA THR A 83 -3.40 0.59 -2.65
C THR A 83 -4.44 1.68 -2.40
N ALA A 84 -4.41 2.77 -3.19
CA ALA A 84 -5.42 3.82 -3.19
C ALA A 84 -6.72 3.41 -3.93
N GLN A 85 -6.87 2.13 -4.26
CA GLN A 85 -7.98 1.55 -5.04
C GLN A 85 -8.03 2.01 -6.50
N ARG A 86 -6.89 2.44 -7.05
CA ARG A 86 -6.81 2.82 -8.45
C ARG A 86 -7.10 1.62 -9.36
N ASN A 87 -7.85 1.84 -10.44
CA ASN A 87 -8.41 0.76 -11.29
C ASN A 87 -9.37 -0.23 -10.59
N MET A 88 -9.74 0.03 -9.33
CA MET A 88 -10.63 -0.82 -8.54
C MET A 88 -11.44 -0.04 -7.50
N GLY A 89 -12.00 1.11 -7.93
CA GLY A 89 -12.95 1.91 -7.16
C GLY A 89 -12.70 3.42 -7.24
N LEU A 90 -11.44 3.86 -7.16
CA LEU A 90 -11.11 5.28 -7.24
C LEU A 90 -11.21 5.75 -8.69
N ASP A 91 -12.13 6.69 -8.97
CA ASP A 91 -12.37 7.21 -10.31
C ASP A 91 -11.27 8.23 -10.74
N PRO A 92 -11.17 8.53 -12.06
CA PRO A 92 -10.15 9.44 -12.57
C PRO A 92 -10.21 10.85 -11.97
N ALA A 93 -11.40 11.39 -11.67
CA ALA A 93 -11.53 12.74 -11.12
C ALA A 93 -11.01 12.78 -9.68
N ALA A 94 -11.42 11.83 -8.85
CA ALA A 94 -10.91 11.68 -7.48
C ALA A 94 -9.40 11.41 -7.46
N THR A 95 -8.88 10.63 -8.42
CA THR A 95 -7.45 10.34 -8.55
C THR A 95 -6.64 11.61 -8.86
N ARG A 96 -7.10 12.45 -9.80
CA ARG A 96 -6.42 13.71 -10.13
C ARG A 96 -6.39 14.67 -8.94
N GLU A 97 -7.50 14.78 -8.22
CA GLU A 97 -7.60 15.60 -7.00
C GLU A 97 -6.68 15.08 -5.89
N LEU A 98 -6.61 13.76 -5.70
CA LEU A 98 -5.70 13.13 -4.74
C LEU A 98 -4.24 13.48 -5.04
N ILE A 99 -3.82 13.38 -6.31
CA ILE A 99 -2.46 13.75 -6.73
C ILE A 99 -2.16 15.21 -6.38
N THR A 100 -3.04 16.14 -6.75
CA THR A 100 -2.84 17.57 -6.52
C THR A 100 -2.78 17.91 -5.03
N ARG A 101 -3.70 17.35 -4.22
CA ARG A 101 -3.72 17.58 -2.77
C ARG A 101 -2.51 16.98 -2.07
N SER A 102 -2.17 15.73 -2.36
CA SER A 102 -1.03 15.06 -1.74
C SER A 102 0.28 15.76 -2.07
N ALA A 103 0.44 16.29 -3.29
CA ALA A 103 1.62 17.09 -3.64
C ALA A 103 1.73 18.38 -2.83
N ALA A 104 0.62 19.10 -2.66
CA ALA A 104 0.58 20.30 -1.82
C ALA A 104 0.92 19.98 -0.34
N GLU A 105 0.36 18.90 0.21
CA GLU A 105 0.65 18.46 1.58
C GLU A 105 2.11 18.04 1.75
N ALA A 106 2.67 17.27 0.80
CA ALA A 106 4.06 16.86 0.80
C ALA A 106 5.01 18.07 0.79
N ALA A 107 4.74 19.05 -0.08
CA ALA A 107 5.51 20.29 -0.13
C ALA A 107 5.43 21.07 1.20
N SER A 108 4.25 21.12 1.82
CA SER A 108 4.05 21.82 3.11
C SER A 108 4.76 21.13 4.28
N ALA A 109 4.81 19.79 4.27
CA ALA A 109 5.40 18.98 5.32
C ALA A 109 6.90 18.73 5.14
N GLY A 110 7.44 19.03 3.94
CA GLY A 110 8.76 18.55 3.53
C GLY A 110 8.80 17.03 3.37
N GLY A 111 7.66 16.40 3.07
CA GLY A 111 7.52 14.96 2.89
C GLY A 111 7.95 14.49 1.50
N ALA A 112 8.43 13.26 1.39
CA ALA A 112 8.73 12.63 0.10
C ALA A 112 7.45 12.04 -0.51
N LEU A 113 7.15 12.39 -1.77
CA LEU A 113 5.98 11.91 -2.48
C LEU A 113 6.34 11.39 -3.87
N VAL A 114 5.81 10.22 -4.19
CA VAL A 114 5.64 9.77 -5.57
C VAL A 114 4.18 9.43 -5.82
N VAL A 115 3.69 9.63 -7.04
CA VAL A 115 2.31 9.32 -7.43
C VAL A 115 2.24 8.41 -8.63
N GLY A 116 1.24 7.54 -8.67
CA GLY A 116 0.98 6.71 -9.83
C GLY A 116 0.61 7.53 -11.07
N VAL A 117 1.10 7.11 -12.22
CA VAL A 117 0.70 7.57 -13.55
C VAL A 117 0.23 6.35 -14.34
N ASN A 118 -0.99 6.38 -14.86
CA ASN A 118 -1.64 5.27 -15.56
C ASN A 118 -2.41 5.79 -16.78
N THR A 119 -3.21 4.94 -17.41
CA THR A 119 -4.08 5.24 -18.56
C THR A 119 -5.56 5.02 -18.21
N ASP A 120 -5.87 5.01 -16.92
CA ASP A 120 -7.17 4.63 -16.34
C ASP A 120 -8.30 5.65 -16.56
N HIS A 121 -7.99 6.79 -17.16
CA HIS A 121 -8.96 7.79 -17.59
C HIS A 121 -9.50 7.53 -19.01
N LEU A 122 -8.89 6.62 -19.77
CA LEU A 122 -9.44 6.19 -21.06
C LEU A 122 -10.69 5.34 -20.80
N GLU A 123 -11.83 5.77 -21.34
CA GLU A 123 -13.09 5.02 -21.23
C GLU A 123 -13.15 3.84 -22.20
N ALA A 124 -12.49 3.97 -23.36
CA ALA A 124 -12.46 2.94 -24.40
C ALA A 124 -11.51 1.81 -24.01
N GLU A 125 -12.03 0.57 -23.97
CA GLU A 125 -11.23 -0.60 -23.60
C GLU A 125 -10.16 -0.99 -24.62
N GLN A 126 -10.41 -0.70 -25.91
CA GLN A 126 -9.52 -0.96 -27.02
C GLN A 126 -9.09 0.37 -27.64
N VAL A 127 -7.79 0.63 -27.57
CA VAL A 127 -7.15 1.86 -28.04
C VAL A 127 -5.86 1.51 -28.77
N SER A 128 -5.41 2.42 -29.63
CA SER A 128 -4.11 2.34 -30.29
C SER A 128 -2.96 2.59 -29.32
N LEU A 129 -1.74 2.18 -29.69
CA LEU A 129 -0.54 2.49 -28.91
C LEU A 129 -0.30 4.00 -28.80
N ASP A 130 -0.70 4.79 -29.79
CA ASP A 130 -0.53 6.24 -29.77
C ASP A 130 -1.47 6.87 -28.73
N GLU A 131 -2.72 6.43 -28.66
CA GLU A 131 -3.67 6.84 -27.60
C GLU A 131 -3.17 6.45 -26.20
N VAL A 132 -2.54 5.28 -26.05
CA VAL A 132 -1.90 4.86 -24.80
C VAL A 132 -0.74 5.78 -24.41
N ILE A 133 0.11 6.15 -25.38
CA ILE A 133 1.23 7.08 -25.16
C ILE A 133 0.71 8.45 -24.72
N ASP A 134 -0.29 8.99 -25.43
CA ASP A 134 -0.88 10.30 -25.12
C ASP A 134 -1.53 10.31 -23.74
N ALA A 135 -2.26 9.23 -23.38
CA ALA A 135 -2.84 9.06 -22.06
C ALA A 135 -1.79 9.05 -20.93
N TYR A 136 -0.69 8.31 -21.11
CA TYR A 136 0.41 8.33 -20.15
C TYR A 136 1.01 9.73 -19.99
N LYS A 137 1.25 10.44 -21.11
CA LYS A 137 1.82 11.79 -21.09
C LYS A 137 0.89 12.79 -20.41
N GLU A 138 -0.42 12.72 -20.63
CA GLU A 138 -1.39 13.60 -19.97
C GLU A 138 -1.30 13.47 -18.44
N GLN A 139 -1.31 12.25 -17.92
CA GLN A 139 -1.23 12.04 -16.49
C GLN A 139 0.15 12.33 -15.90
N LEU A 140 1.21 12.04 -16.66
CA LEU A 140 2.58 12.38 -16.27
C LEU A 140 2.72 13.90 -16.09
N HIS A 141 2.27 14.69 -17.07
CA HIS A 141 2.31 16.15 -16.96
C HIS A 141 1.44 16.66 -15.80
N HIS A 142 0.27 16.06 -15.53
CA HIS A 142 -0.53 16.45 -14.35
C HIS A 142 0.23 16.21 -13.03
N ALA A 143 0.94 15.08 -12.92
CA ALA A 143 1.77 14.80 -11.74
C ALA A 143 2.94 15.79 -11.61
N GLU A 144 3.62 16.09 -12.72
CA GLU A 144 4.75 17.03 -12.76
C GLU A 144 4.32 18.47 -12.47
N ASP A 145 3.20 18.92 -13.06
CA ASP A 145 2.62 20.26 -12.81
C ASP A 145 2.20 20.44 -11.35
N ALA A 146 1.76 19.36 -10.68
CA ALA A 146 1.49 19.36 -9.25
C ALA A 146 2.77 19.35 -8.39
N GLY A 147 3.94 19.07 -8.98
CA GLY A 147 5.22 18.97 -8.29
C GLY A 147 5.49 17.61 -7.64
N ALA A 148 4.81 16.55 -8.07
CA ALA A 148 5.00 15.19 -7.55
C ALA A 148 6.01 14.39 -8.37
N GLY A 149 6.77 13.50 -7.72
CA GLY A 149 7.52 12.47 -8.43
C GLY A 149 6.56 11.44 -9.06
N ALA A 150 6.92 10.83 -10.19
CA ALA A 150 6.04 9.92 -10.91
C ALA A 150 6.46 8.45 -10.81
N VAL A 151 5.47 7.57 -10.63
CA VAL A 151 5.58 6.12 -10.81
C VAL A 151 4.77 5.74 -12.05
N LEU A 152 5.43 5.35 -13.14
CA LEU A 152 4.76 4.85 -14.34
C LEU A 152 4.20 3.45 -14.06
N MET A 153 2.92 3.40 -13.72
CA MET A 153 2.20 2.17 -13.43
C MET A 153 1.96 1.35 -14.68
N ALA A 154 1.87 0.04 -14.54
CA ALA A 154 1.40 -0.84 -15.61
C ALA A 154 -0.03 -0.45 -16.07
N SER A 155 -0.26 -0.47 -17.37
CA SER A 155 -1.48 -0.01 -18.05
C SER A 155 -2.28 -1.19 -18.60
N ARG A 156 -3.53 -1.33 -18.17
CA ARG A 156 -4.47 -2.33 -18.74
C ARG A 156 -4.66 -2.13 -20.25
N HIS A 157 -4.69 -0.87 -20.70
CA HIS A 157 -4.81 -0.55 -22.12
C HIS A 157 -3.58 -1.00 -22.91
N LEU A 158 -2.37 -0.80 -22.37
CA LEU A 158 -1.14 -1.25 -23.01
C LEU A 158 -1.07 -2.78 -23.07
N ALA A 159 -1.43 -3.46 -21.97
CA ALA A 159 -1.46 -4.91 -21.90
C ALA A 159 -2.33 -5.54 -23.01
N ARG A 160 -3.46 -4.89 -23.35
CA ARG A 160 -4.37 -5.33 -24.41
C ARG A 160 -3.92 -4.94 -25.81
N ALA A 161 -3.32 -3.75 -25.97
CA ALA A 161 -2.98 -3.18 -27.27
C ALA A 161 -1.64 -3.69 -27.83
N ALA A 162 -0.66 -3.98 -26.96
CA ALA A 162 0.66 -4.45 -27.37
C ALA A 162 0.59 -5.87 -27.96
N GLN A 163 1.34 -6.11 -29.03
CA GLN A 163 1.44 -7.42 -29.69
C GLN A 163 2.83 -8.04 -29.51
N SER A 164 3.80 -7.28 -28.99
CA SER A 164 5.19 -7.69 -28.85
C SER A 164 5.92 -6.89 -27.77
N ALA A 165 7.08 -7.37 -27.33
CA ALA A 165 8.00 -6.61 -26.46
C ALA A 165 8.43 -5.27 -27.09
N ASP A 166 8.52 -5.19 -28.43
CA ASP A 166 8.88 -3.95 -29.13
C ASP A 166 7.83 -2.85 -28.97
N ASP A 167 6.55 -3.21 -28.82
CA ASP A 167 5.49 -2.24 -28.55
C ASP A 167 5.66 -1.63 -27.15
N TYR A 168 6.01 -2.44 -26.14
CA TYR A 168 6.34 -1.92 -24.81
C TYR A 168 7.55 -1.01 -24.86
N ARG A 169 8.64 -1.43 -25.51
CA ARG A 169 9.85 -0.60 -25.67
C ARG A 169 9.53 0.73 -26.35
N ARG A 170 8.69 0.71 -27.39
CA ARG A 170 8.22 1.93 -28.08
C ARG A 170 7.45 2.83 -27.12
N VAL A 171 6.40 2.33 -26.48
CA VAL A 171 5.54 3.14 -25.60
C VAL A 171 6.34 3.75 -24.46
N TYR A 172 7.13 2.96 -23.74
CA TYR A 172 7.94 3.47 -22.64
C TYR A 172 8.99 4.48 -23.13
N ARG A 173 9.65 4.26 -24.27
CA ARG A 173 10.59 5.25 -24.84
C ARG A 173 9.91 6.60 -25.11
N GLU A 174 8.74 6.60 -25.73
CA GLU A 174 8.03 7.85 -26.06
C GLU A 174 7.53 8.59 -24.82
N VAL A 175 7.11 7.87 -23.77
CA VAL A 175 6.67 8.46 -22.50
C VAL A 175 7.86 8.96 -21.69
N LEU A 176 8.94 8.19 -21.56
CA LEU A 176 10.14 8.56 -20.82
C LEU A 176 10.87 9.76 -21.46
N ALA A 177 10.83 9.88 -22.79
CA ALA A 177 11.36 11.05 -23.50
C ALA A 177 10.60 12.36 -23.16
N ALA A 178 9.32 12.26 -22.77
CA ALA A 178 8.52 13.41 -22.36
C ALA A 178 8.68 13.76 -20.86
N ALA A 179 9.20 12.85 -20.03
CA ALA A 179 9.36 13.09 -18.60
C ALA A 179 10.34 14.24 -18.32
N GLY A 180 9.89 15.22 -17.54
CA GLY A 180 10.69 16.35 -17.07
C GLY A 180 11.69 15.97 -15.98
N ALA A 181 11.42 14.88 -15.23
CA ALA A 181 12.30 14.35 -14.19
C ALA A 181 12.39 12.81 -14.26
N PRO A 182 13.42 12.19 -13.63
CA PRO A 182 13.49 10.73 -13.54
C PRO A 182 12.27 10.13 -12.82
N VAL A 183 11.70 9.07 -13.39
CA VAL A 183 10.51 8.38 -12.88
C VAL A 183 10.86 7.02 -12.28
N VAL A 184 9.93 6.42 -11.56
CA VAL A 184 10.02 5.01 -11.15
C VAL A 184 9.11 4.19 -12.06
N LEU A 185 9.60 3.09 -12.62
CA LEU A 185 8.75 2.14 -13.34
C LEU A 185 8.02 1.22 -12.36
N HIS A 186 6.84 0.71 -12.70
CA HIS A 186 6.13 -0.25 -11.86
C HIS A 186 5.65 -1.45 -12.65
N TRP A 187 6.16 -2.62 -12.28
CA TRP A 187 5.71 -3.92 -12.77
C TRP A 187 4.75 -4.55 -11.77
N LEU A 188 3.45 -4.46 -12.06
CA LEU A 188 2.39 -5.08 -11.26
C LEU A 188 2.03 -6.45 -11.84
N GLY A 189 2.12 -7.50 -11.02
CA GLY A 189 1.80 -8.87 -11.41
C GLY A 189 0.32 -9.22 -11.37
N THR A 190 -0.02 -10.37 -11.97
CA THR A 190 -1.41 -10.84 -12.14
C THR A 190 -2.14 -11.19 -10.84
N ALA A 191 -1.41 -11.42 -9.74
CA ALA A 191 -2.00 -11.59 -8.41
C ALA A 191 -2.76 -10.33 -7.95
N PHE A 192 -2.28 -9.15 -8.36
CA PHE A 192 -2.88 -7.85 -8.04
C PHE A 192 -3.84 -7.37 -9.13
N ASP A 193 -3.54 -7.64 -10.39
CA ASP A 193 -4.42 -7.30 -11.50
C ASP A 193 -4.33 -8.34 -12.62
N PRO A 194 -5.30 -9.27 -12.71
CA PRO A 194 -5.31 -10.29 -13.76
C PRO A 194 -5.31 -9.72 -15.19
N SER A 195 -5.72 -8.46 -15.38
CA SER A 195 -5.75 -7.82 -16.70
C SER A 195 -4.35 -7.45 -17.23
N LEU A 196 -3.30 -7.65 -16.43
CA LEU A 196 -1.91 -7.37 -16.77
C LEU A 196 -1.12 -8.64 -17.14
N GLU A 197 -1.80 -9.75 -17.43
CA GLU A 197 -1.14 -10.97 -17.88
C GLU A 197 -0.26 -10.72 -19.11
N GLY A 198 0.98 -11.20 -19.08
CA GLY A 198 1.94 -11.03 -20.17
C GLY A 198 2.52 -9.61 -20.29
N TYR A 199 2.42 -8.77 -19.26
CA TYR A 199 3.02 -7.44 -19.27
C TYR A 199 4.52 -7.50 -19.61
N PHE A 200 5.00 -6.52 -20.38
CA PHE A 200 6.31 -6.54 -21.05
C PHE A 200 6.48 -7.58 -22.16
N GLY A 201 5.37 -8.19 -22.64
CA GLY A 201 5.34 -8.96 -23.89
C GLY A 201 5.58 -10.46 -23.74
N SER A 202 5.64 -10.99 -22.51
CA SER A 202 5.81 -12.43 -22.26
C SER A 202 5.18 -12.85 -20.93
N THR A 203 4.67 -14.08 -20.86
CA THR A 203 4.29 -14.74 -19.60
C THR A 203 5.48 -15.45 -18.92
N ASP A 204 6.61 -15.59 -19.62
CA ASP A 204 7.88 -15.99 -19.02
C ASP A 204 8.56 -14.79 -18.35
N THR A 205 8.72 -14.87 -17.02
CA THR A 205 9.25 -13.78 -16.20
C THR A 205 10.66 -13.36 -16.62
N ASN A 206 11.50 -14.27 -17.10
CA ASN A 206 12.86 -13.94 -17.54
C ASN A 206 12.82 -13.08 -18.82
N ALA A 207 12.06 -13.50 -19.84
CA ALA A 207 11.89 -12.72 -21.06
C ALA A 207 11.23 -11.36 -20.84
N ALA A 208 10.23 -11.28 -19.95
CA ALA A 208 9.62 -10.01 -19.57
C ALA A 208 10.61 -9.10 -18.80
N SER A 209 11.46 -9.70 -17.95
CA SER A 209 12.55 -8.99 -17.25
C SER A 209 13.59 -8.43 -18.22
N ASP A 210 13.93 -9.16 -19.28
CA ASP A 210 14.83 -8.66 -20.33
C ASP A 210 14.29 -7.39 -20.98
N THR A 211 13.00 -7.39 -21.32
CA THR A 211 12.32 -6.22 -21.91
C THR A 211 12.32 -5.03 -20.93
N LEU A 212 12.02 -5.27 -19.66
CA LEU A 212 12.07 -4.23 -18.62
C LEU A 212 13.48 -3.63 -18.49
N VAL A 213 14.50 -4.47 -18.36
CA VAL A 213 15.90 -4.01 -18.19
C VAL A 213 16.35 -3.21 -19.40
N GLU A 214 16.05 -3.66 -20.62
CA GLU A 214 16.36 -2.91 -21.85
C GLU A 214 15.67 -1.53 -21.91
N ILE A 215 14.42 -1.43 -21.43
CA ILE A 215 13.73 -0.13 -21.30
C ILE A 215 14.48 0.80 -20.35
N ILE A 216 14.91 0.29 -19.20
CA ILE A 216 15.65 1.05 -18.19
C ILE A 216 17.00 1.50 -18.74
N GLU A 217 17.77 0.60 -19.35
CA GLU A 217 19.08 0.90 -19.95
C GLU A 217 18.99 1.94 -21.07
N ALA A 218 17.98 1.83 -21.94
CA ALA A 218 17.78 2.77 -23.04
C ALA A 218 17.38 4.19 -22.58
N SER A 219 16.92 4.34 -21.34
CA SER A 219 16.44 5.60 -20.75
C SER A 219 17.02 5.83 -19.35
N ALA A 220 18.29 5.48 -19.16
CA ALA A 220 18.92 5.42 -17.84
C ALA A 220 18.96 6.77 -17.08
N ASP A 221 18.93 7.90 -17.79
CA ASP A 221 18.82 9.26 -17.24
C ASP A 221 17.39 9.65 -16.85
N LYS A 222 16.39 8.90 -17.33
CA LYS A 222 14.96 9.11 -17.10
C LYS A 222 14.34 8.12 -16.13
N VAL A 223 15.05 7.07 -15.73
CA VAL A 223 14.55 6.06 -14.79
C VAL A 223 15.41 6.08 -13.52
N SER A 224 14.78 6.43 -12.40
CA SER A 224 15.39 6.42 -11.06
C SER A 224 15.24 5.09 -10.32
N GLY A 225 14.37 4.20 -10.82
CA GLY A 225 14.18 2.88 -10.27
C GLY A 225 13.00 2.13 -10.84
N VAL A 226 12.79 0.91 -10.34
CA VAL A 226 11.64 0.06 -10.65
C VAL A 226 11.06 -0.51 -9.36
N LYS A 227 9.75 -0.46 -9.23
CA LYS A 227 8.98 -1.26 -8.28
C LYS A 227 8.53 -2.57 -8.93
N MET A 228 8.90 -3.71 -8.34
CA MET A 228 8.40 -5.03 -8.78
C MET A 228 7.42 -5.62 -7.77
N SER A 229 6.19 -5.89 -8.21
CA SER A 229 5.11 -6.49 -7.41
C SER A 229 4.65 -7.82 -8.02
N LEU A 230 5.56 -8.80 -8.02
CA LEU A 230 5.31 -10.16 -8.52
C LEU A 230 5.11 -11.20 -7.40
N LEU A 231 5.41 -10.84 -6.14
CA LEU A 231 5.44 -11.76 -4.99
C LEU A 231 6.41 -12.95 -5.21
N ASP A 232 7.47 -12.71 -5.96
CA ASP A 232 8.53 -13.66 -6.30
C ASP A 232 9.89 -13.01 -5.99
N ALA A 233 10.44 -13.38 -4.84
CA ALA A 233 11.70 -12.84 -4.34
C ALA A 233 12.90 -13.20 -5.23
N ASP A 234 12.90 -14.40 -5.83
CA ASP A 234 14.00 -14.85 -6.68
C ASP A 234 14.02 -14.04 -8.00
N ALA A 235 12.84 -13.76 -8.56
CA ALA A 235 12.71 -12.89 -9.73
C ALA A 235 13.18 -11.45 -9.42
N GLU A 236 12.81 -10.88 -8.26
CA GLU A 236 13.28 -9.55 -7.86
C GLU A 236 14.81 -9.51 -7.71
N ILE A 237 15.41 -10.52 -7.06
CA ILE A 237 16.86 -10.62 -6.90
C ILE A 237 17.55 -10.75 -8.26
N ALA A 238 17.00 -11.52 -9.18
CA ALA A 238 17.54 -11.66 -10.53
C ALA A 238 17.55 -10.32 -11.29
N VAL A 239 16.48 -9.52 -11.16
CA VAL A 239 16.40 -8.20 -11.81
C VAL A 239 17.29 -7.18 -11.13
N ARG A 240 17.31 -7.08 -9.79
CA ARG A 240 18.08 -6.04 -9.08
C ARG A 240 19.58 -6.11 -9.36
N ARG A 241 20.12 -7.32 -9.61
CA ARG A 241 21.53 -7.56 -9.97
C ARG A 241 21.90 -7.07 -11.38
N ARG A 242 20.90 -6.79 -12.22
CA ARG A 242 21.07 -6.35 -13.61
C ARG A 242 20.80 -4.85 -13.80
N LEU A 243 20.27 -4.16 -12.79
CA LEU A 243 19.93 -2.74 -12.92
C LEU A 243 21.19 -1.88 -13.07
N PRO A 244 21.15 -0.83 -13.91
CA PRO A 244 22.23 0.15 -13.94
C PRO A 244 22.29 0.92 -12.61
N GLU A 245 23.46 1.48 -12.28
CA GLU A 245 23.67 2.25 -11.04
C GLU A 245 22.70 3.43 -10.86
N THR A 246 22.11 3.92 -11.96
CA THR A 246 21.13 5.01 -11.94
C THR A 246 19.74 4.59 -11.47
N ALA A 247 19.44 3.29 -11.42
CA ALA A 247 18.13 2.76 -11.10
C ALA A 247 18.12 1.93 -9.81
N ARG A 248 17.25 2.30 -8.88
CA ARG A 248 17.00 1.54 -7.63
C ARG A 248 16.02 0.39 -7.88
N MET A 249 16.22 -0.73 -7.19
CA MET A 249 15.15 -1.71 -6.99
C MET A 249 14.30 -1.29 -5.79
N PHE A 250 13.02 -1.03 -6.00
CA PHE A 250 12.03 -0.92 -4.94
C PHE A 250 11.29 -2.24 -4.83
N THR A 251 11.42 -2.94 -3.70
CA THR A 251 10.59 -4.11 -3.48
C THR A 251 9.13 -3.69 -3.38
N GLY A 252 8.29 -4.34 -4.17
CA GLY A 252 6.85 -4.35 -4.07
C GLY A 252 6.33 -5.73 -3.65
N ASP A 253 7.21 -6.56 -3.08
CA ASP A 253 6.91 -7.91 -2.58
C ASP A 253 6.50 -7.84 -1.11
N ASP A 254 5.19 -7.74 -0.88
CA ASP A 254 4.61 -7.69 0.47
C ASP A 254 4.68 -9.04 1.21
N PHE A 255 5.20 -10.13 0.61
CA PHE A 255 5.42 -11.42 1.28
C PHE A 255 6.85 -11.62 1.79
N ASN A 256 7.85 -11.00 1.15
CA ASN A 256 9.27 -11.31 1.35
C ASN A 256 10.14 -10.08 1.62
N TYR A 257 9.54 -8.90 1.86
CA TYR A 257 10.23 -7.63 2.00
C TYR A 257 11.36 -7.62 3.04
N VAL A 258 11.30 -8.43 4.11
CA VAL A 258 12.32 -8.38 5.17
C VAL A 258 13.69 -8.78 4.65
N GLY A 259 13.76 -9.90 3.91
CA GLY A 259 14.98 -10.38 3.28
C GLY A 259 15.44 -9.48 2.13
N LEU A 260 14.49 -9.02 1.30
CA LEU A 260 14.79 -8.19 0.12
C LEU A 260 15.38 -6.84 0.52
N ILE A 261 14.81 -6.20 1.54
CA ILE A 261 15.29 -4.92 2.08
C ILE A 261 16.59 -5.12 2.86
N ALA A 262 16.76 -6.19 3.63
CA ALA A 262 18.04 -6.47 4.30
C ALA A 262 19.18 -6.59 3.28
N GLY A 263 18.91 -7.26 2.17
CA GLY A 263 19.87 -7.54 1.12
C GLY A 263 20.70 -8.79 1.34
N ASP A 264 21.57 -9.05 0.38
CA ASP A 264 22.59 -10.09 0.38
C ASP A 264 23.99 -9.44 0.19
N ASP A 265 25.01 -10.27 -0.05
CA ASP A 265 26.39 -9.80 -0.25
C ASP A 265 26.56 -8.98 -1.55
N GLU A 266 25.61 -9.03 -2.48
CA GLU A 266 25.67 -8.31 -3.76
C GLU A 266 24.88 -6.99 -3.72
N GLY A 267 23.76 -6.95 -3.00
CA GLY A 267 22.95 -5.75 -2.91
C GLY A 267 21.67 -5.89 -2.11
N HIS A 268 20.87 -4.83 -2.11
CA HIS A 268 19.60 -4.76 -1.40
C HIS A 268 18.55 -4.05 -2.25
N SER A 269 17.29 -4.19 -1.85
CA SER A 269 16.19 -3.42 -2.39
C SER A 269 15.83 -2.27 -1.44
N ASP A 270 15.49 -1.11 -2.00
CA ASP A 270 14.69 -0.09 -1.33
C ASP A 270 13.22 -0.56 -1.26
N ALA A 271 12.29 0.23 -0.71
CA ALA A 271 10.92 -0.21 -0.48
C ALA A 271 9.85 0.73 -1.05
N LEU A 272 8.84 0.17 -1.72
CA LEU A 272 7.58 0.84 -2.05
C LEU A 272 6.43 -0.16 -1.85
N LEU A 273 5.93 -0.24 -0.62
CA LEU A 273 5.10 -1.37 -0.14
C LEU A 273 3.73 -0.94 0.36
N GLY A 274 2.71 -1.76 0.10
CA GLY A 274 1.40 -1.60 0.72
C GLY A 274 1.43 -2.03 2.19
N ALA A 275 2.25 -3.04 2.53
CA ALA A 275 2.50 -3.47 3.89
C ALA A 275 3.01 -2.32 4.77
N PHE A 276 3.88 -1.45 4.24
CA PHE A 276 4.41 -0.31 5.00
C PHE A 276 3.36 0.75 5.35
N ALA A 277 2.21 0.77 4.69
CA ALA A 277 1.06 1.55 5.17
C ALA A 277 0.49 0.91 6.45
N ALA A 278 0.33 -0.42 6.47
CA ALA A 278 -0.20 -1.12 7.64
C ALA A 278 0.75 -1.10 8.87
N ILE A 279 2.06 -0.96 8.67
CA ILE A 279 3.09 -1.07 9.71
C ILE A 279 4.17 0.02 9.62
N ALA A 280 3.79 1.27 9.31
CA ALA A 280 4.73 2.39 9.19
C ALA A 280 5.66 2.57 10.41
N PRO A 281 5.18 2.45 11.67
CA PRO A 281 6.05 2.49 12.85
C PRO A 281 7.15 1.42 12.86
N HIS A 282 6.82 0.17 12.51
CA HIS A 282 7.77 -0.95 12.45
C HIS A 282 8.80 -0.76 11.36
N ALA A 283 8.36 -0.37 10.16
CA ALA A 283 9.24 -0.10 9.03
C ALA A 283 10.26 0.98 9.37
N SER A 284 9.80 2.09 9.97
CA SER A 284 10.67 3.18 10.43
C SER A 284 11.67 2.72 11.49
N ALA A 285 11.19 2.05 12.54
CA ALA A 285 12.05 1.57 13.62
C ALA A 285 13.11 0.57 13.14
N ALA A 286 12.76 -0.32 12.21
CA ALA A 286 13.68 -1.29 11.65
C ALA A 286 14.71 -0.67 10.72
N ILE A 287 14.33 0.26 9.84
CA ILE A 287 15.30 0.97 8.99
C ILE A 287 16.28 1.78 9.85
N ARG A 288 15.82 2.37 10.96
CA ARG A 288 16.74 2.99 11.92
C ARG A 288 17.72 2.02 12.57
N ALA A 289 17.32 0.77 12.79
CA ALA A 289 18.25 -0.25 13.29
C ALA A 289 19.35 -0.52 12.26
N LEU A 290 19.01 -0.59 10.96
CA LEU A 290 20.00 -0.65 9.89
C LEU A 290 20.91 0.59 9.86
N ASP A 291 20.34 1.79 10.03
CA ASP A 291 21.11 3.05 10.13
C ASP A 291 22.14 3.07 11.26
N GLN A 292 21.93 2.24 12.28
CA GLN A 292 22.79 2.06 13.45
C GLN A 292 23.73 0.84 13.30
N GLY A 293 23.68 0.13 12.18
CA GLY A 293 24.50 -1.07 11.94
C GLY A 293 24.01 -2.30 12.70
N ASP A 294 22.72 -2.35 13.07
CA ASP A 294 22.12 -3.47 13.81
C ASP A 294 21.11 -4.26 12.94
N PRO A 295 21.60 -5.18 12.08
CA PRO A 295 20.73 -6.04 11.28
C PRO A 295 19.97 -7.08 12.11
N ALA A 296 20.40 -7.37 13.34
CA ALA A 296 19.69 -8.31 14.22
C ALA A 296 18.42 -7.66 14.76
N GLU A 297 18.49 -6.41 15.21
CA GLU A 297 17.34 -5.63 15.65
C GLU A 297 16.37 -5.34 14.50
N TYR A 298 16.88 -5.01 13.31
CA TYR A 298 16.07 -4.91 12.10
C TYR A 298 15.19 -6.16 11.89
N ARG A 299 15.80 -7.35 11.94
CA ARG A 299 15.07 -8.62 11.80
C ARG A 299 14.12 -8.87 12.96
N ARG A 300 14.52 -8.56 14.20
CA ARG A 300 13.65 -8.72 15.38
C ARG A 300 12.36 -7.92 15.24
N ILE A 301 12.43 -6.71 14.65
CA ILE A 301 11.28 -5.82 14.46
C ILE A 301 10.39 -6.29 13.29
N LEU A 302 10.97 -6.53 12.11
CA LEU A 302 10.17 -6.79 10.89
C LEU A 302 9.88 -8.27 10.61
N GLN A 303 10.71 -9.22 11.04
CA GLN A 303 10.45 -10.63 10.72
C GLN A 303 9.06 -11.11 11.19
N PRO A 304 8.55 -10.74 12.38
CA PRO A 304 7.21 -11.12 12.80
C PRO A 304 6.09 -10.50 11.95
N THR A 305 6.34 -9.37 11.27
CA THR A 305 5.32 -8.67 10.49
C THR A 305 5.06 -9.32 9.14
N GLU A 306 5.95 -10.21 8.64
CA GLU A 306 5.70 -10.95 7.40
C GLU A 306 4.46 -11.84 7.49
N ALA A 307 4.20 -12.46 8.65
CA ALA A 307 3.01 -13.29 8.81
C ALA A 307 1.74 -12.45 8.69
N LEU A 308 1.70 -11.28 9.33
CA LEU A 308 0.61 -10.30 9.20
C LEU A 308 0.44 -9.87 7.74
N SER A 309 1.53 -9.49 7.08
CA SER A 309 1.49 -9.06 5.69
C SER A 309 1.00 -10.17 4.77
N ARG A 310 1.49 -11.40 4.95
CA ARG A 310 1.02 -12.57 4.20
C ARG A 310 -0.47 -12.80 4.34
N GLN A 311 -1.02 -12.57 5.53
CA GLN A 311 -2.46 -12.65 5.74
C GLN A 311 -3.21 -11.52 5.02
N ILE A 312 -2.77 -10.26 5.14
CA ILE A 312 -3.39 -9.12 4.45
C ILE A 312 -3.43 -9.36 2.92
N PHE A 313 -2.33 -9.88 2.37
CA PHE A 313 -2.15 -10.12 0.94
C PHE A 313 -2.54 -11.54 0.48
N ALA A 314 -3.18 -12.34 1.34
CA ALA A 314 -3.59 -13.70 1.01
C ALA A 314 -4.55 -13.73 -0.20
N ALA A 315 -4.53 -14.81 -0.98
CA ALA A 315 -5.42 -14.94 -2.14
C ALA A 315 -6.91 -14.81 -1.75
N PRO A 316 -7.77 -14.17 -2.57
CA PRO A 316 -7.45 -13.36 -3.75
C PRO A 316 -6.74 -12.03 -3.38
N THR A 317 -5.51 -11.86 -3.87
CA THR A 317 -4.56 -10.84 -3.38
C THR A 317 -5.03 -9.42 -3.64
N PHE A 318 -5.68 -9.14 -4.77
CA PHE A 318 -6.20 -7.81 -5.14
C PHE A 318 -7.20 -7.18 -4.14
N TYR A 319 -7.66 -7.92 -3.12
CA TYR A 319 -8.42 -7.39 -1.97
C TYR A 319 -7.56 -7.06 -0.73
N TYR A 320 -6.23 -7.05 -0.81
CA TYR A 320 -5.36 -6.72 0.33
C TYR A 320 -5.64 -5.33 0.92
N LYS A 321 -6.04 -4.38 0.09
CA LYS A 321 -6.46 -3.03 0.49
C LYS A 321 -7.56 -3.03 1.55
N THR A 322 -8.39 -4.07 1.62
CA THR A 322 -9.36 -4.27 2.71
C THR A 322 -8.66 -4.48 4.05
N GLY A 323 -7.60 -5.29 4.10
CA GLY A 323 -6.79 -5.50 5.31
C GLY A 323 -6.02 -4.23 5.72
N VAL A 324 -5.51 -3.46 4.75
CA VAL A 324 -4.83 -2.17 5.01
C VAL A 324 -5.79 -1.15 5.62
N ALA A 325 -6.96 -0.93 4.99
CA ALA A 325 -7.99 -0.01 5.52
C ALA A 325 -8.55 -0.52 6.86
N PHE A 326 -8.65 -1.83 7.05
CA PHE A 326 -9.08 -2.42 8.32
C PHE A 326 -8.10 -2.10 9.45
N LEU A 327 -6.79 -2.25 9.26
CA LEU A 327 -5.78 -1.86 10.25
C LEU A 327 -5.74 -0.35 10.48
N SER A 328 -5.88 0.45 9.42
CA SER A 328 -6.05 1.90 9.53
C SER A 328 -7.22 2.27 10.45
N TRP A 329 -8.36 1.59 10.29
CA TRP A 329 -9.49 1.73 11.19
C TRP A 329 -9.18 1.25 12.60
N LEU A 330 -8.61 0.07 12.81
CA LEU A 330 -8.31 -0.40 14.17
C LEU A 330 -7.37 0.55 14.93
N ASN A 331 -6.40 1.16 14.24
CA ASN A 331 -5.44 2.10 14.83
C ASN A 331 -5.96 3.55 14.97
N GLY A 332 -7.17 3.85 14.47
CA GLY A 332 -7.80 5.15 14.66
C GLY A 332 -7.52 6.18 13.55
N HIS A 333 -6.93 5.77 12.43
CA HIS A 333 -6.60 6.64 11.30
C HIS A 333 -7.79 6.93 10.38
N GLN A 334 -8.84 6.12 10.46
CA GLN A 334 -10.16 6.40 9.85
C GLN A 334 -11.28 6.20 10.87
N ALA A 335 -12.37 6.95 10.72
CA ALA A 335 -13.49 6.94 11.68
C ALA A 335 -14.34 5.66 11.62
N ALA A 336 -14.55 5.12 10.42
CA ALA A 336 -15.37 3.94 10.16
C ALA A 336 -14.64 2.94 9.27
N PHE A 337 -14.97 1.65 9.37
CA PHE A 337 -14.50 0.65 8.42
C PHE A 337 -15.36 0.71 7.14
N GLN A 338 -15.08 1.73 6.32
CA GLN A 338 -15.68 1.97 5.03
C GLN A 338 -14.56 2.10 3.98
N MET A 339 -14.90 1.76 2.74
CA MET A 339 -13.99 1.81 1.59
C MET A 339 -14.77 2.18 0.34
N VAL A 340 -14.10 2.85 -0.59
CA VAL A 340 -14.65 3.16 -1.92
C VAL A 340 -15.13 1.88 -2.59
N GLY A 341 -16.28 1.92 -3.26
CA GLY A 341 -16.86 0.76 -3.94
C GLY A 341 -17.26 -0.39 -3.02
N GLY A 342 -17.42 -0.14 -1.71
CA GLY A 342 -17.94 -1.12 -0.75
C GLY A 342 -16.94 -2.22 -0.40
N LEU A 343 -15.65 -2.04 -0.72
CA LEU A 343 -14.63 -3.08 -0.56
C LEU A 343 -14.28 -3.45 0.89
N HIS A 344 -14.87 -2.78 1.88
CA HIS A 344 -14.77 -3.18 3.29
C HIS A 344 -15.34 -4.60 3.52
N ALA A 345 -16.28 -5.05 2.68
CA ALA A 345 -16.88 -6.38 2.73
C ALA A 345 -16.09 -7.45 1.93
N ALA A 346 -14.96 -7.12 1.31
CA ALA A 346 -14.26 -8.02 0.40
C ALA A 346 -13.42 -9.11 1.10
N ARG A 347 -13.32 -9.09 2.43
CA ARG A 347 -12.68 -10.10 3.25
C ARG A 347 -13.65 -10.61 4.32
N SER A 348 -13.58 -11.92 4.59
CA SER A 348 -14.45 -12.56 5.57
C SER A 348 -14.04 -12.19 7.00
N LEU A 349 -14.99 -12.30 7.94
CA LEU A 349 -14.74 -12.01 9.35
C LEU A 349 -13.64 -12.91 9.96
N PRO A 350 -13.53 -14.23 9.67
CA PRO A 350 -12.39 -15.03 10.10
C PRO A 350 -11.06 -14.57 9.51
N HIS A 351 -11.04 -14.09 8.25
CA HIS A 351 -9.83 -13.52 7.66
C HIS A 351 -9.37 -12.26 8.40
N LEU A 352 -10.31 -11.35 8.72
CA LEU A 352 -10.04 -10.15 9.52
C LEU A 352 -9.63 -10.51 10.96
N SER A 353 -10.21 -11.56 11.54
CA SER A 353 -9.81 -12.06 12.86
C SER A 353 -8.37 -12.55 12.90
N GLU A 354 -7.90 -13.18 11.82
CA GLU A 354 -6.51 -13.62 11.72
C GLU A 354 -5.55 -12.42 11.55
N ILE A 355 -5.98 -11.36 10.84
CA ILE A 355 -5.26 -10.07 10.85
C ILE A 355 -5.16 -9.53 12.28
N VAL A 356 -6.25 -9.54 13.07
CA VAL A 356 -6.22 -9.09 14.47
C VAL A 356 -5.23 -9.90 15.31
N ARG A 357 -5.25 -11.23 15.18
CA ARG A 357 -4.32 -12.11 15.90
C ARG A 357 -2.86 -11.79 15.56
N LEU A 358 -2.55 -11.67 14.27
CA LEU A 358 -1.20 -11.43 13.78
C LEU A 358 -0.72 -10.02 14.09
N ALA A 359 -1.60 -9.02 14.00
CA ALA A 359 -1.33 -7.64 14.38
C ALA A 359 -1.04 -7.52 15.89
N ASN A 360 -1.80 -8.22 16.74
CA ASN A 360 -1.51 -8.29 18.16
C ASN A 360 -0.12 -8.94 18.42
N ALA A 361 0.16 -10.05 17.74
CA ALA A 361 1.39 -10.82 17.95
C ALA A 361 2.67 -10.09 17.51
N CYS A 362 2.60 -9.25 16.46
CA CYS A 362 3.73 -8.44 16.02
C CYS A 362 3.72 -7.00 16.57
N GLY A 363 2.75 -6.65 17.43
CA GLY A 363 2.60 -5.33 18.02
C GLY A 363 2.22 -4.24 17.02
N ALA A 364 1.43 -4.54 15.99
CA ALA A 364 0.95 -3.57 14.98
C ALA A 364 -0.20 -2.67 15.47
N PHE A 365 -0.72 -2.88 16.68
CA PHE A 365 -1.70 -1.99 17.27
C PHE A 365 -1.04 -0.79 17.95
N GLU A 366 -1.14 0.38 17.33
CA GLU A 366 -0.69 1.65 17.90
C GLU A 366 -1.55 2.08 19.08
N ARG A 367 -2.82 1.68 19.08
CA ARG A 367 -3.82 1.96 20.13
C ARG A 367 -4.56 0.67 20.51
N PRO A 368 -3.94 -0.27 21.25
CA PRO A 368 -4.48 -1.61 21.48
C PRO A 368 -5.90 -1.63 22.01
N GLU A 369 -6.23 -0.82 23.02
CA GLU A 369 -7.58 -0.77 23.60
C GLU A 369 -8.63 -0.25 22.60
N LEU A 370 -8.26 0.70 21.73
CA LEU A 370 -9.14 1.17 20.64
C LEU A 370 -9.36 0.07 19.60
N ALA A 371 -8.29 -0.63 19.22
CA ALA A 371 -8.35 -1.74 18.28
C ALA A 371 -9.25 -2.86 18.81
N ALA A 372 -9.10 -3.23 20.09
CA ALA A 372 -9.96 -4.20 20.75
C ALA A 372 -11.43 -3.76 20.72
N ALA A 373 -11.74 -2.55 21.19
CA ALA A 373 -13.11 -2.03 21.22
C ALA A 373 -13.76 -1.99 19.81
N ARG A 374 -13.01 -1.56 18.79
CA ARG A 374 -13.48 -1.53 17.39
C ARG A 374 -13.71 -2.94 16.85
N TRP A 375 -12.75 -3.84 17.05
CA TRP A 375 -12.87 -5.23 16.61
C TRP A 375 -14.09 -5.93 17.23
N HIS A 376 -14.26 -5.82 18.56
CA HIS A 376 -15.43 -6.40 19.23
C HIS A 376 -16.74 -5.77 18.78
N SER A 377 -16.77 -4.47 18.51
CA SER A 377 -17.96 -3.81 17.94
C SER A 377 -18.33 -4.38 16.57
N LEU A 378 -17.34 -4.69 15.72
CA LEU A 378 -17.57 -5.35 14.43
C LEU A 378 -18.11 -6.77 14.60
N LEU A 379 -17.58 -7.54 15.57
CA LEU A 379 -18.08 -8.88 15.89
C LEU A 379 -19.53 -8.83 16.40
N THR A 380 -19.88 -7.88 17.28
CA THR A 380 -21.26 -7.66 17.75
C THR A 380 -22.19 -7.30 16.60
N LEU A 381 -21.78 -6.40 15.70
CA LEU A 381 -22.57 -6.03 14.51
C LEU A 381 -22.88 -7.24 13.62
N ASN A 382 -21.96 -8.21 13.56
CA ASN A 382 -22.12 -9.44 12.79
C ASN A 382 -22.77 -10.60 13.59
N GLY A 383 -23.29 -10.33 14.79
CA GLY A 383 -24.01 -11.32 15.60
C GLY A 383 -23.14 -12.43 16.19
N VAL A 384 -21.81 -12.21 16.29
CA VAL A 384 -20.89 -13.16 16.95
C VAL A 384 -21.05 -13.12 18.48
N PHE A 385 -21.48 -11.97 19.01
CA PHE A 385 -21.92 -11.80 20.39
C PHE A 385 -23.39 -11.38 20.40
N ASP A 386 -24.13 -11.81 21.42
CA ASP A 386 -25.44 -11.22 21.68
C ASP A 386 -25.24 -9.84 22.30
N ALA A 387 -25.89 -8.81 21.78
CA ALA A 387 -25.77 -7.44 22.30
C ALA A 387 -26.25 -7.32 23.77
N THR A 388 -26.96 -8.34 24.26
CA THR A 388 -27.47 -8.48 25.62
C THR A 388 -26.49 -9.14 26.60
N ASP A 389 -25.38 -9.70 26.13
CA ASP A 389 -24.35 -10.35 26.97
C ASP A 389 -23.30 -9.36 27.51
N ALA A 390 -23.42 -8.07 27.20
CA ALA A 390 -22.61 -7.04 27.85
C ALA A 390 -22.94 -7.01 29.36
N PRO A 391 -21.95 -7.13 30.26
CA PRO A 391 -22.21 -6.95 31.68
C PRO A 391 -22.74 -5.54 31.90
N ALA A 392 -23.96 -5.45 32.43
CA ALA A 392 -24.55 -4.20 32.88
C ALA A 392 -23.84 -3.70 34.14
N GLU A 393 -22.69 -3.03 34.00
CA GLU A 393 -22.06 -2.26 35.08
C GLU A 393 -21.40 -1.01 34.45
N ALA A 394 -21.58 0.24 34.91
CA ALA A 394 -22.18 0.75 36.13
C ALA A 394 -22.85 2.11 35.85
N ALA A 395 -24.16 2.18 35.99
CA ALA A 395 -24.91 3.44 36.10
C ALA A 395 -25.54 3.49 37.50
N SER A 396 -24.70 3.58 38.53
CA SER A 396 -25.14 3.88 39.89
C SER A 396 -23.94 4.32 40.72
N GLU A 397 -23.53 5.57 40.58
CA GLU A 397 -22.91 6.37 41.64
C GLU A 397 -22.71 7.80 41.13
N THR A 398 -23.77 8.63 41.20
CA THR A 398 -23.68 10.11 41.26
C THR A 398 -25.09 10.70 41.46
N ALA A 399 -25.77 10.25 42.51
CA ALA A 399 -27.01 10.87 42.95
C ALA A 399 -27.08 10.93 44.48
N GLU A 400 -26.05 11.47 45.14
CA GLU A 400 -26.18 11.92 46.54
C GLU A 400 -25.01 12.81 46.98
N VAL A 401 -24.89 14.00 46.39
CA VAL A 401 -24.37 15.19 47.11
C VAL A 401 -25.10 16.41 46.55
N LEU A 402 -26.19 16.80 47.19
CA LEU A 402 -26.71 18.17 47.35
C LEU A 402 -28.09 18.06 48.02
N ALA A 403 -28.06 18.00 49.35
CA ALA A 403 -29.19 18.33 50.22
C ALA A 403 -28.68 19.28 51.30
#